data_AF-A0A409WFV9-F1
#
_entry.id   AF-A0A409WFV9-F1
#
_cell.length_a   1.000
_cell.length_b   1.000
_cell.length_c   1.000
_cell.angle_alpha   90.00
_cell.angle_beta   90.00
_cell.angle_gamma   90.00
#
_symmetry.space_group_name_H-M   'P 1'
#
loop_
_entity.id
_entity.type
_entity.pdbx_description
1 polymer ?
#
loop_
_entity_poly.entity_id
_entity_poly.type
_entity_poly.pdbx_seq_one_letter_code
_entity_poly.pdbx_strand_id
1 'polypeptide(L)'
;MNNFWLCRKLWSYLYWTPAIVFLSDHFFHVKTITGRSMQPTLNPDSSQWRDVALFSKFAVREAQEYGRGDIVTIRSPENPKYVLIKRIIAMEGDIVKTLPPYPDLEATVPQGHVWIEGQESMPLIGKCPPGDEHFLSDDSNRFGPVSKGLIESKLLMIIWPPQRFGSVNVKANPTKGLSLNDEQRRELSRHARVQISASSFSSGQ
;
A
#
# COMPACT_ATOMS: atom_id res chain seq x y z
N MET A 1 6.10 -32.05 -46.59
CA MET A 1 7.29 -32.07 -45.72
C MET A 1 7.23 -31.07 -44.55
N ASN A 2 6.06 -30.55 -44.15
CA ASN A 2 5.96 -29.48 -43.12
C ASN A 2 5.53 -29.96 -41.71
N ASN A 3 5.00 -31.19 -41.59
CA ASN A 3 4.33 -31.63 -40.35
C ASN A 3 5.31 -32.21 -39.30
N PHE A 4 6.47 -32.71 -39.73
CA PHE A 4 7.47 -33.32 -38.82
C PHE A 4 8.14 -32.28 -37.91
N TRP A 5 8.44 -31.10 -38.45
CA TRP A 5 8.99 -29.97 -37.68
C TRP A 5 7.98 -29.37 -36.72
N LEU A 6 6.69 -29.38 -37.10
CA LEU A 6 5.60 -28.89 -36.26
C LEU A 6 5.35 -29.82 -35.07
N CYS A 7 5.33 -31.14 -35.28
CA CYS A 7 5.20 -32.14 -34.21
C CYS A 7 6.35 -32.11 -33.20
N ARG A 8 7.61 -31.93 -33.64
CA ARG A 8 8.75 -31.79 -32.72
C ARG A 8 8.67 -30.52 -31.86
N LYS A 9 8.24 -29.39 -32.44
CA LYS A 9 8.01 -28.16 -31.66
C LYS A 9 6.87 -28.33 -30.66
N LEU A 10 5.75 -28.92 -31.07
CA LEU A 10 4.60 -29.19 -30.20
C LEU A 10 4.96 -30.10 -29.01
N TRP A 11 5.73 -31.18 -29.25
CA TRP A 11 6.18 -32.07 -28.18
C TRP A 11 7.13 -31.36 -27.20
N SER A 12 8.00 -30.49 -27.71
CA SER A 12 8.86 -29.66 -26.87
C SER A 12 8.02 -28.73 -25.98
N TYR A 13 7.01 -28.04 -26.52
CA TYR A 13 6.14 -27.19 -25.69
C TYR A 13 5.42 -28.00 -24.62
N LEU A 14 4.85 -29.16 -24.96
CA LEU A 14 4.17 -30.04 -24.01
C LEU A 14 5.10 -30.59 -22.92
N TYR A 15 6.39 -30.77 -23.21
CA TYR A 15 7.38 -31.17 -22.22
C TYR A 15 7.70 -30.05 -21.22
N TRP A 16 7.74 -28.80 -21.67
CA TRP A 16 8.03 -27.64 -20.82
C TRP A 16 6.80 -27.12 -20.05
N THR A 17 5.57 -27.49 -20.42
CA THR A 17 4.36 -26.99 -19.74
C THR A 17 4.33 -27.27 -18.23
N PRO A 18 4.67 -28.46 -17.69
CA PRO A 18 4.62 -28.69 -16.25
C PRO A 18 5.64 -27.82 -15.50
N ALA A 19 6.82 -27.61 -16.09
CA ALA A 19 7.84 -26.74 -15.53
C ALA A 19 7.39 -25.27 -15.53
N ILE A 20 6.78 -24.79 -16.62
CA ILE A 20 6.26 -23.41 -16.71
C ILE A 20 5.11 -23.19 -15.71
N VAL A 21 4.20 -24.16 -15.58
CA VAL A 21 3.10 -24.09 -14.60
C VAL A 21 3.66 -24.07 -13.17
N PHE A 22 4.59 -24.98 -12.85
CA PHE A 22 5.23 -25.01 -11.54
C PHE A 22 5.95 -23.70 -11.20
N LEU A 23 6.73 -23.16 -12.15
CA LEU A 23 7.43 -21.89 -11.98
C LEU A 23 6.44 -20.73 -11.80
N SER A 24 5.35 -20.72 -12.57
CA SER A 24 4.33 -19.69 -12.43
C SER A 24 3.68 -19.78 -11.04
N ASP A 25 3.26 -20.96 -10.60
CA ASP A 25 2.56 -21.15 -9.32
C ASP A 25 3.44 -20.85 -8.08
N HIS A 26 4.75 -21.10 -8.18
CA HIS A 26 5.69 -20.88 -7.07
C HIS A 26 6.22 -19.45 -7.00
N PHE A 27 6.58 -18.84 -8.14
CA PHE A 27 7.39 -17.62 -8.14
C PHE A 27 6.56 -16.36 -8.37
N PHE A 28 5.50 -16.41 -9.19
CA PHE A 28 4.79 -15.21 -9.65
C PHE A 28 3.27 -15.32 -9.57
N HIS A 29 2.60 -14.24 -9.18
CA HIS A 29 1.15 -14.16 -9.17
C HIS A 29 0.66 -13.03 -10.04
N VAL A 30 -0.23 -13.34 -10.97
CA VAL A 30 -1.02 -12.33 -11.66
C VAL A 30 -2.32 -12.16 -10.90
N LYS A 31 -2.62 -10.95 -10.42
CA LYS A 31 -3.86 -10.62 -9.73
C LYS A 31 -4.54 -9.41 -10.36
N THR A 32 -5.85 -9.51 -10.54
CA THR A 32 -6.69 -8.36 -10.87
C THR A 32 -6.95 -7.59 -9.59
N ILE A 33 -6.66 -6.30 -9.59
CA ILE A 33 -6.80 -5.43 -8.43
C ILE A 33 -8.26 -5.00 -8.33
N THR A 34 -8.87 -5.32 -7.20
CA THR A 34 -10.26 -4.94 -6.89
C THR A 34 -10.26 -4.09 -5.63
N GLY A 35 -10.89 -2.92 -5.70
CA GLY A 35 -11.02 -1.99 -4.58
C GLY A 35 -10.31 -0.66 -4.81
N ARG A 36 -10.48 0.25 -3.84
CA ARG A 36 -9.96 1.63 -3.90
C ARG A 36 -8.79 1.92 -2.97
N SER A 37 -8.48 1.03 -2.03
CA SER A 37 -7.49 1.30 -0.97
C SER A 37 -6.08 1.71 -1.44
N MET A 38 -5.70 1.41 -2.68
CA MET A 38 -4.40 1.75 -3.27
C MET A 38 -4.50 2.86 -4.34
N GLN A 39 -5.64 3.52 -4.47
CA GLN A 39 -5.81 4.70 -5.32
C GLN A 39 -4.98 5.88 -4.81
N PRO A 40 -4.45 6.74 -5.70
CA PRO A 40 -4.54 6.67 -7.16
C PRO A 40 -3.49 5.75 -7.81
N THR A 41 -2.58 5.13 -7.05
CA THR A 41 -1.48 4.34 -7.62
C THR A 41 -1.99 3.10 -8.36
N LEU A 42 -2.95 2.39 -7.77
CA LEU A 42 -3.61 1.25 -8.38
C LEU A 42 -5.09 1.57 -8.55
N ASN A 43 -5.63 1.18 -9.70
CA ASN A 43 -7.03 1.34 -10.10
C ASN A 43 -7.57 2.78 -9.98
N PRO A 44 -6.92 3.79 -10.61
CA PRO A 44 -7.34 5.20 -10.51
C PRO A 44 -8.71 5.40 -11.18
N ASP A 45 -9.48 6.38 -10.69
CA ASP A 45 -10.80 6.71 -11.24
C ASP A 45 -10.77 7.16 -12.70
N SER A 46 -9.61 7.59 -13.21
CA SER A 46 -9.41 7.91 -14.62
C SER A 46 -9.28 6.69 -15.52
N SER A 47 -9.02 5.50 -14.97
CA SER A 47 -8.91 4.25 -15.73
C SER A 47 -10.29 3.64 -15.90
N GLN A 48 -10.66 3.34 -17.15
CA GLN A 48 -11.91 2.63 -17.46
C GLN A 48 -11.84 1.14 -17.09
N TRP A 49 -10.63 0.60 -16.93
CA TRP A 49 -10.38 -0.83 -16.72
C TRP A 49 -9.73 -1.05 -15.36
N ARG A 50 -10.01 -2.21 -14.75
CA ARG A 50 -9.30 -2.66 -13.56
C ARG A 50 -7.87 -3.02 -13.91
N ASP A 51 -6.95 -2.64 -13.03
CA ASP A 51 -5.56 -3.02 -13.20
C ASP A 51 -5.36 -4.51 -12.98
N VAL A 52 -4.54 -5.10 -13.84
CA VAL A 52 -3.96 -6.42 -13.62
C VAL A 52 -2.48 -6.23 -13.37
N ALA A 53 -2.00 -6.81 -12.27
CA ALA A 53 -0.64 -6.62 -11.81
C ALA A 53 0.06 -7.95 -11.54
N LEU A 54 1.39 -7.93 -11.74
CA LEU A 54 2.28 -9.04 -11.49
C LEU A 54 2.94 -8.86 -10.11
N PHE A 55 2.86 -9.90 -9.30
CA PHE A 55 3.45 -9.98 -7.98
C PHE A 55 4.49 -11.10 -7.92
N SER A 56 5.58 -10.88 -7.18
CA SER A 56 6.62 -11.87 -6.90
C SER A 56 6.41 -12.48 -5.52
N LYS A 57 6.14 -13.79 -5.47
CA LYS A 57 6.24 -14.58 -4.23
C LYS A 57 7.69 -14.79 -3.84
N PHE A 58 8.56 -14.96 -4.83
CA PHE A 58 9.98 -15.22 -4.62
C PHE A 58 10.68 -14.12 -3.85
N ALA A 59 10.35 -12.87 -4.19
CA ALA A 59 10.87 -11.70 -3.50
C ALA A 59 10.54 -11.75 -2.00
N VAL A 60 9.39 -12.29 -1.62
CA VAL A 60 8.96 -12.34 -0.21
C VAL A 60 9.44 -13.60 0.49
N ARG A 61 9.23 -14.79 -0.07
CA ARG A 61 9.43 -16.06 0.63
C ARG A 61 10.90 -16.47 0.69
N GLU A 62 11.58 -16.43 -0.45
CA GLU A 62 12.97 -16.90 -0.57
C GLU A 62 13.97 -15.75 -0.41
N ALA A 63 13.75 -14.61 -1.07
CA ALA A 63 14.72 -13.52 -1.09
C ALA A 63 14.60 -12.54 0.09
N GLN A 64 13.45 -12.50 0.78
CA GLN A 64 13.13 -11.49 1.81
C GLN A 64 13.41 -10.04 1.35
N GLU A 65 13.23 -9.78 0.05
CA GLU A 65 13.51 -8.52 -0.63
C GLU A 65 12.25 -7.65 -0.71
N TYR A 66 11.83 -7.15 0.46
CA TYR A 66 10.77 -6.16 0.59
C TYR A 66 11.13 -5.14 1.67
N GLY A 67 10.68 -3.90 1.49
CA GLY A 67 10.99 -2.82 2.41
C GLY A 67 9.99 -1.68 2.35
N ARG A 68 10.36 -0.55 2.98
CA ARG A 68 9.53 0.65 3.01
C ARG A 68 9.22 1.12 1.60
N GLY A 69 7.97 1.51 1.37
CA GLY A 69 7.46 1.99 0.08
C GLY A 69 6.97 0.89 -0.85
N ASP A 70 7.35 -0.37 -0.63
CA ASP A 70 6.89 -1.49 -1.46
C ASP A 70 5.39 -1.73 -1.28
N ILE A 71 4.75 -2.14 -2.37
CA ILE A 71 3.36 -2.59 -2.36
C ILE A 71 3.38 -4.11 -2.25
N VAL A 72 2.67 -4.64 -1.26
CA VAL A 72 2.64 -6.07 -0.97
C VAL A 72 1.20 -6.55 -0.85
N THR A 73 1.00 -7.83 -1.15
CA THR A 73 -0.22 -8.55 -0.77
C THR A 73 -0.01 -9.17 0.59
N ILE A 74 -0.94 -8.96 1.50
CA ILE A 74 -0.95 -9.59 2.83
C ILE A 74 -2.24 -10.38 3.03
N ARG A 75 -2.17 -11.47 3.77
CA ARG A 75 -3.38 -12.13 4.27
C ARG A 75 -3.97 -11.31 5.41
N SER A 76 -5.26 -11.00 5.34
CA SER A 76 -5.90 -10.16 6.37
C SER A 76 -5.79 -10.83 7.75
N PRO A 77 -5.27 -10.12 8.77
CA PRO A 77 -5.23 -10.63 10.14
C PRO A 77 -6.62 -10.90 10.73
N GLU A 78 -7.63 -10.10 10.34
CA GLU A 78 -9.00 -10.24 10.82
C GLU A 78 -9.73 -11.40 10.13
N ASN A 79 -9.49 -11.60 8.83
CA ASN A 79 -10.15 -12.66 8.07
C ASN A 79 -9.19 -13.31 7.05
N PRO A 80 -8.68 -14.52 7.32
CA PRO A 80 -7.67 -15.17 6.49
C PRO A 80 -8.18 -15.59 5.09
N LYS A 81 -9.49 -15.48 4.83
CA LYS A 81 -10.07 -15.71 3.49
C LYS A 81 -9.79 -14.55 2.53
N TYR A 82 -9.46 -13.37 3.05
CA TYR A 82 -9.20 -12.18 2.25
C TYR A 82 -7.70 -11.86 2.15
N VAL A 83 -7.30 -11.42 0.96
CA VAL A 83 -5.96 -10.91 0.69
C VAL A 83 -6.07 -9.41 0.41
N LEU A 84 -5.33 -8.62 1.16
CA LEU A 84 -5.30 -7.17 1.06
C LEU A 84 -4.06 -6.75 0.26
N ILE A 85 -4.17 -5.69 -0.53
CA ILE A 85 -3.04 -5.06 -1.21
C ILE A 85 -2.78 -3.74 -0.50
N LYS A 86 -1.61 -3.60 0.11
CA LYS A 86 -1.24 -2.43 0.93
C LYS A 86 0.20 -2.03 0.68
N ARG A 87 0.55 -0.81 1.09
CA ARG A 87 1.91 -0.30 1.04
C ARG A 87 2.58 -0.46 2.39
N ILE A 88 3.84 -0.92 2.41
CA ILE A 88 4.68 -0.88 3.60
C ILE A 88 5.09 0.57 3.85
N ILE A 89 4.65 1.13 4.97
CA ILE A 89 5.04 2.47 5.41
C ILE A 89 6.29 2.39 6.28
N ALA A 90 6.33 1.39 7.16
CA ALA A 90 7.43 1.23 8.10
C ALA A 90 7.72 -0.24 8.40
N MET A 91 8.97 -0.50 8.80
CA MET A 91 9.53 -1.80 9.14
C MET A 91 9.79 -1.87 10.64
N GLU A 92 10.17 -3.04 11.14
CA GLU A 92 10.55 -3.23 12.54
C GLU A 92 11.54 -2.18 13.06
N GLY A 93 11.31 -1.69 14.28
CA GLY A 93 12.11 -0.65 14.93
C GLY A 93 11.73 0.79 14.55
N ASP A 94 10.88 0.97 13.54
CA ASP A 94 10.46 2.30 13.10
C ASP A 94 9.35 2.88 13.97
N ILE A 95 9.31 4.21 14.04
CA ILE A 95 8.22 4.96 14.66
C ILE A 95 7.35 5.55 13.55
N VAL A 96 6.06 5.24 13.58
CA VAL A 96 5.07 5.76 12.64
C VAL A 96 4.10 6.68 13.34
N LYS A 97 3.61 7.67 12.61
CA LYS A 97 2.44 8.45 13.01
C LYS A 97 1.20 7.70 12.57
N THR A 98 0.38 7.39 13.55
CA THR A 98 -0.86 6.66 13.36
C THR A 98 -2.00 7.63 13.08
N LEU A 99 -3.09 7.07 12.60
CA LEU A 99 -4.32 7.77 12.28
C LEU A 99 -5.46 7.16 13.09
N PRO A 100 -6.51 7.94 13.40
CA PRO A 100 -7.73 7.37 13.96
C PRO A 100 -8.25 6.24 13.05
N PRO A 101 -8.71 5.11 13.62
CA PRO A 101 -9.11 4.91 15.01
C PRO A 101 -8.00 4.40 15.96
N TYR A 102 -6.73 4.37 15.55
CA TYR A 102 -5.65 3.90 16.41
C TYR A 102 -5.55 4.75 17.69
N PRO A 103 -5.38 4.15 18.88
CA PRO A 103 -5.50 4.88 20.16
C PRO A 103 -4.36 5.88 20.40
N ASP A 104 -3.14 5.51 20.04
CA ASP A 104 -1.96 6.35 20.20
C ASP A 104 -1.75 7.21 18.96
N LEU A 105 -1.02 8.33 19.08
CA LEU A 105 -0.62 9.19 17.94
C LEU A 105 0.63 8.69 17.21
N GLU A 106 1.43 7.87 17.90
CA GLU A 106 2.64 7.27 17.37
C GLU A 106 2.72 5.81 17.83
N ALA A 107 3.19 4.94 16.96
CA ALA A 107 3.41 3.53 17.26
C ALA A 107 4.83 3.13 16.84
N THR A 108 5.49 2.35 17.70
CA THR A 108 6.76 1.71 17.35
C THR A 108 6.46 0.33 16.77
N VAL A 109 7.00 0.03 15.59
CA VAL A 109 6.79 -1.26 14.92
C VAL A 109 7.63 -2.33 15.63
N PRO A 110 7.02 -3.40 16.18
CA PRO A 110 7.76 -4.47 16.86
C PRO A 110 8.66 -5.26 15.90
N GLN A 111 9.62 -6.01 16.46
CA GLN A 111 10.41 -6.97 15.69
C GLN A 111 9.51 -8.01 14.99
N GLY A 112 9.87 -8.37 13.76
CA GLY A 112 9.09 -9.32 12.95
C GLY A 112 7.77 -8.74 12.41
N HIS A 113 7.51 -7.45 12.57
CA HIS A 113 6.30 -6.79 12.10
C HIS A 113 6.60 -5.68 11.08
N VAL A 114 5.56 -5.26 10.38
CA VAL A 114 5.53 -4.13 9.44
C VAL A 114 4.28 -3.29 9.70
N TRP A 115 4.40 -2.00 9.42
CA TRP A 115 3.26 -1.09 9.37
C TRP A 115 2.86 -0.88 7.91
N ILE A 116 1.64 -1.29 7.57
CA ILE A 116 1.07 -1.19 6.23
C ILE A 116 -0.14 -0.26 6.20
N GLU A 117 -0.25 0.52 5.13
CA GLU A 117 -1.36 1.44 4.92
C GLU A 117 -1.87 1.37 3.49
N GLY A 118 -3.14 1.76 3.32
CA GLY A 118 -3.64 2.15 2.01
C GLY A 118 -3.01 3.49 1.59
N GLN A 119 -3.29 3.91 0.37
CA GLN A 119 -2.95 5.27 -0.06
C GLN A 119 -4.11 6.25 0.15
N GLU A 120 -5.34 5.73 0.16
CA GLU A 120 -6.53 6.50 0.58
C GLU A 120 -6.64 6.69 2.09
N SER A 121 -5.92 5.90 2.89
CA SER A 121 -5.89 6.07 4.35
C SER A 121 -5.14 7.33 4.77
N MET A 122 -4.46 8.02 3.85
CA MET A 122 -3.83 9.31 4.15
C MET A 122 -4.92 10.39 4.12
N PRO A 123 -5.41 10.88 5.27
CA PRO A 123 -6.42 11.91 5.28
C PRO A 123 -5.70 13.17 4.84
N LEU A 124 -6.13 13.75 3.72
CA LEU A 124 -6.05 15.19 3.58
C LEU A 124 -6.84 15.73 4.79
N ILE A 125 -6.12 16.31 5.75
CA ILE A 125 -6.70 16.95 6.94
C ILE A 125 -7.92 17.78 6.47
N GLY A 126 -9.11 17.39 6.91
CA GLY A 126 -10.37 18.09 6.60
C GLY A 126 -11.23 17.54 5.45
N LYS A 127 -10.93 16.37 4.87
CA LYS A 127 -11.75 15.82 3.75
C LYS A 127 -12.72 14.69 4.11
N CYS A 128 -12.79 14.25 5.36
CA CYS A 128 -13.80 13.27 5.80
C CYS A 128 -14.99 14.02 6.43
N PRO A 129 -16.18 14.02 5.80
CA PRO A 129 -17.41 14.45 6.45
C PRO A 129 -17.65 13.58 7.71
N PRO A 130 -18.10 14.18 8.83
CA PRO A 130 -18.53 13.39 9.98
C PRO A 130 -19.74 12.53 9.59
N GLY A 131 -19.59 11.20 9.65
CA GLY A 131 -20.63 10.23 9.32
C GLY A 131 -20.29 9.23 8.21
N ASP A 132 -19.17 9.42 7.51
CA ASP A 132 -18.81 8.59 6.36
C ASP A 132 -17.89 7.43 6.79
N GLU A 133 -18.47 6.35 7.32
CA GLU A 133 -17.76 5.11 7.72
C GLU A 133 -17.05 4.40 6.54
N HIS A 134 -17.23 4.87 5.31
CA HIS A 134 -16.75 4.24 4.08
C HIS A 134 -15.23 4.32 3.86
N PHE A 135 -14.49 5.01 4.73
CA PHE A 135 -13.04 5.18 4.64
C PHE A 135 -12.24 4.34 5.66
N LEU A 136 -12.88 3.42 6.40
CA LEU A 136 -12.18 2.43 7.21
C LEU A 136 -11.53 1.37 6.30
N SER A 137 -10.42 1.76 5.68
CA SER A 137 -9.50 0.85 5.03
C SER A 137 -8.99 -0.17 6.06
N ASP A 138 -9.10 -1.46 5.75
CA ASP A 138 -8.46 -2.51 6.56
C ASP A 138 -6.94 -2.36 6.43
N ASP A 139 -6.34 -1.60 7.34
CA ASP A 139 -4.91 -1.34 7.43
C ASP A 139 -4.43 -1.27 8.89
N SER A 140 -3.15 -0.93 9.09
CA SER A 140 -2.52 -0.99 10.41
C SER A 140 -3.10 0.01 11.41
N ASN A 141 -3.78 1.07 10.96
CA ASN A 141 -4.47 1.98 11.86
C ASN A 141 -5.71 1.32 12.51
N ARG A 142 -6.23 0.25 11.91
CA ARG A 142 -7.35 -0.53 12.44
C ARG A 142 -6.90 -1.75 13.25
N PHE A 143 -6.00 -2.57 12.71
CA PHE A 143 -5.60 -3.84 13.35
C PHE A 143 -4.22 -3.80 14.03
N GLY A 144 -3.47 -2.71 13.89
CA GLY A 144 -2.11 -2.55 14.42
C GLY A 144 -1.00 -3.11 13.53
N PRO A 145 0.22 -3.30 14.08
CA PRO A 145 1.35 -3.85 13.33
C PRO A 145 1.06 -5.26 12.80
N VAL A 146 1.48 -5.55 11.56
CA VAL A 146 1.23 -6.83 10.89
C VAL A 146 2.48 -7.68 10.91
N SER A 147 2.35 -8.96 11.27
CA SER A 147 3.46 -9.91 11.16
C SER A 147 3.97 -10.02 9.72
N LYS A 148 5.30 -10.00 9.54
CA LYS A 148 5.96 -10.24 8.24
C LYS A 148 5.54 -11.58 7.62
N GLY A 149 5.17 -12.57 8.43
CA GLY A 149 4.71 -13.88 7.95
C GLY A 149 3.37 -13.85 7.21
N LEU A 150 2.58 -12.78 7.34
CA LEU A 150 1.33 -12.60 6.59
C LEU A 150 1.56 -12.01 5.19
N ILE A 151 2.77 -11.55 4.87
CA ILE A 151 3.13 -11.05 3.55
C ILE A 151 3.22 -12.23 2.57
N GLU A 152 2.41 -12.21 1.52
CA GLU A 152 2.35 -13.29 0.53
C GLU A 152 3.24 -13.03 -0.69
N SER A 153 3.25 -11.79 -1.19
CA SER A 153 3.97 -11.42 -2.43
C SER A 153 4.15 -9.91 -2.56
N LYS A 154 5.17 -9.49 -3.32
CA LYS A 154 5.50 -8.08 -3.60
C LYS A 154 5.11 -7.70 -5.02
N LEU A 155 4.49 -6.53 -5.19
CA LEU A 155 4.14 -6.00 -6.52
C LEU A 155 5.42 -5.69 -7.32
N LEU A 156 5.51 -6.22 -8.54
CA LEU A 156 6.57 -5.89 -9.48
C LEU A 156 6.15 -4.81 -10.46
N MET A 157 5.02 -5.02 -11.15
CA MET A 157 4.58 -4.13 -12.22
C MET A 157 3.09 -4.31 -12.55
N ILE A 158 2.52 -3.30 -13.20
CA ILE A 158 1.21 -3.36 -13.84
C ILE A 158 1.40 -3.95 -15.24
N ILE A 159 0.59 -4.95 -15.59
CA ILE A 159 0.62 -5.62 -16.89
C ILE A 159 -0.58 -5.26 -17.78
N TRP A 160 -1.67 -4.79 -17.19
CA TRP A 160 -2.87 -4.33 -17.90
C TRP A 160 -3.58 -3.23 -17.09
N PRO A 161 -4.17 -2.20 -17.71
CA PRO A 161 -4.27 -1.95 -19.15
C PRO A 161 -2.93 -1.50 -19.80
N PRO A 162 -2.73 -1.69 -21.12
CA PRO A 162 -1.43 -1.44 -21.78
C PRO A 162 -0.91 -0.01 -21.62
N GLN A 163 -1.81 0.97 -21.51
CA GLN A 163 -1.49 2.38 -21.29
C GLN A 163 -0.80 2.62 -19.94
N ARG A 164 -0.95 1.69 -19.00
CA ARG A 164 -0.38 1.73 -17.65
C ARG A 164 0.67 0.64 -17.42
N PHE A 165 1.06 -0.06 -18.48
CA PHE A 165 2.08 -1.09 -18.40
C PHE A 165 3.39 -0.48 -17.89
N GLY A 166 3.96 -1.07 -16.84
CA GLY A 166 5.22 -0.62 -16.29
C GLY A 166 5.38 -0.90 -14.80
N SER A 167 6.63 -0.78 -14.35
CA SER A 167 6.96 -0.80 -12.92
C SER A 167 6.22 0.33 -12.21
N VAL A 168 5.59 0.04 -11.08
CA VAL A 168 5.03 1.08 -10.23
C VAL A 168 6.19 1.75 -9.52
N ASN A 169 6.76 2.78 -10.15
CA ASN A 169 7.85 3.56 -9.60
C ASN A 169 7.28 4.46 -8.51
N VAL A 170 7.18 3.91 -7.31
CA VAL A 170 6.79 4.65 -6.13
C VAL A 170 8.03 5.44 -5.75
N LYS A 171 8.08 6.71 -6.16
CA LYS A 171 8.87 7.67 -5.40
C LYS A 171 8.33 7.58 -3.98
N ALA A 172 9.07 6.88 -3.10
CA ALA A 172 8.89 7.03 -1.67
C ALA A 172 8.82 8.53 -1.46
N ASN A 173 7.68 9.04 -1.03
CA ASN A 173 7.63 10.42 -0.61
C ASN A 173 8.57 10.42 0.60
N PRO A 174 9.80 10.94 0.49
CA PRO A 174 10.70 10.90 1.62
C PRO A 174 9.97 11.77 2.64
N THR A 175 9.72 11.19 3.81
CA THR A 175 9.50 11.97 5.00
C THR A 175 8.11 12.62 5.13
N LYS A 176 7.20 11.92 5.82
CA LYS A 176 6.25 12.60 6.75
C LYS A 176 6.55 12.26 8.22
N GLY A 177 7.84 12.27 8.54
CA GLY A 177 8.35 12.56 9.88
C GLY A 177 9.62 13.39 9.73
N LEU A 178 9.50 14.73 9.84
CA LEU A 178 10.48 15.82 9.53
C LEU A 178 10.22 16.46 8.14
N SER A 179 9.73 17.68 7.93
CA SER A 179 9.51 18.86 8.76
C SER A 179 8.23 19.54 8.22
N LEU A 180 7.14 19.52 8.98
CA LEU A 180 6.28 20.70 8.96
C LEU A 180 7.18 21.80 9.53
N ASN A 181 7.55 22.78 8.71
CA ASN A 181 8.41 23.88 9.11
C ASN A 181 8.01 24.33 10.52
N ASP A 182 8.92 24.22 11.48
CA ASP A 182 8.71 24.77 12.83
C ASP A 182 8.32 26.25 12.74
N GLU A 183 8.71 26.90 11.66
CA GLU A 183 8.26 28.23 11.26
C GLU A 183 6.76 28.31 10.93
N GLN A 184 6.20 27.40 10.12
CA GLN A 184 4.75 27.37 9.85
C GLN A 184 3.93 27.03 11.11
N ARG A 185 4.45 26.15 11.99
CA ARG A 185 3.84 25.89 13.31
C ARG A 185 3.93 27.12 14.22
N ARG A 186 5.06 27.84 14.22
CA ARG A 186 5.21 29.11 14.98
C ARG A 186 4.31 30.20 14.43
N GLU A 187 4.11 30.29 13.12
CA GLU A 187 3.20 31.26 12.50
C GLU A 187 1.73 30.95 12.79
N LEU A 188 1.30 29.68 12.63
CA LEU A 188 -0.05 29.26 13.01
C LEU A 188 -0.31 29.47 14.50
N SER A 189 0.69 29.20 15.36
CA SER A 189 0.60 29.45 16.80
C SER A 189 0.57 30.95 17.14
N ARG A 190 1.33 31.79 16.42
CA ARG A 190 1.30 33.26 16.57
C ARG A 190 -0.06 33.82 16.15
N HIS A 191 -0.60 33.39 15.02
CA HIS A 191 -1.91 33.85 14.52
C HIS A 191 -3.06 33.40 15.43
N ALA A 192 -3.05 32.15 15.91
CA ALA A 192 -4.04 31.66 16.87
C ALA A 192 -3.99 32.42 18.20
N ARG A 193 -2.78 32.73 18.71
CA ARG A 193 -2.59 33.47 19.97
C ARG A 193 -3.02 34.93 19.86
N VAL A 194 -2.81 35.55 18.69
CA VAL A 194 -3.29 36.93 18.40
C VAL A 194 -4.81 36.98 18.28
N GLN A 195 -5.45 36.00 17.63
CA GLN A 195 -6.92 35.98 17.54
C GLN A 195 -7.60 35.77 18.89
N ILE A 196 -7.07 34.88 19.74
CA ILE A 196 -7.61 34.66 21.09
C ILE A 196 -7.49 35.94 21.92
N SER A 197 -6.33 36.63 21.87
CA SER A 197 -6.12 37.90 22.58
C SER A 197 -6.99 39.05 22.07
N ALA A 198 -7.33 39.07 20.78
CA ALA A 198 -8.22 40.09 20.19
C ALA A 198 -9.70 39.83 20.52
N SER A 199 -10.10 38.56 20.67
CA SER A 199 -11.46 38.17 21.03
C SER A 199 -11.79 38.36 22.52
N SER A 200 -10.79 38.41 23.40
CA SER A 200 -10.96 38.62 24.84
C SER A 200 -11.13 40.09 25.27
N PHE A 201 -11.27 41.02 24.31
CA PHE A 201 -11.44 42.45 24.60
C PHE A 201 -12.66 43.04 23.87
N SER A 202 -13.82 42.39 24.01
CA SER A 202 -15.11 42.96 23.61
C SER A 202 -16.27 42.29 24.34
N SER A 203 -16.39 42.58 25.63
CA SER A 203 -17.66 42.43 26.37
C SER A 203 -17.54 43.18 27.69
N GLY A 204 -17.98 44.44 27.70
CA GLY A 204 -17.92 45.28 28.88
C GLY A 204 -18.33 46.72 28.61
N GLN A 205 -19.54 46.91 28.06
CA GLN A 205 -20.43 48.04 28.37
C GLN A 205 -21.86 47.54 28.39
#